data_AF-A0A7W9GU19-F1
#
_entry.id   AF-A0A7W9GU19-F1
#
_cell.length_a   1.000
_cell.length_b   1.000
_cell.length_c   1.000
_cell.angle_alpha   90.00
_cell.angle_beta   90.00
_cell.angle_gamma   90.00
#
_symmetry.space_group_name_H-M   'P 1'
#
loop_
_entity.id
_entity.type
_entity.pdbx_description
1 polymer ?
#
loop_
_entity_poly.entity_id
_entity_poly.type
_entity_poly.pdbx_seq_one_letter_code
_entity_poly.pdbx_strand_id
1 'polypeptide(L)'
;MAESGGRLRRVVRGASRQHLTLAGSAAGAVALTVLVAGGFDPTEKTAAEVAPLAEGDTVDVGPFIVTIERMRVVDELPGVSEGDDETRVLAVVATVEATGTKTQYGYLLNESVTLDGMPGVPSYEVPGRTRDPEETVSAEGAYVMADGSVLDAIQPGLEYEVALVWEQDARADVPAEARLVLVGHTLRQSSIDHTDEWLDPLPIAAGDLAVSEPEGDS
;
A
#
# COMPACT_ATOMS: atom_id res chain seq x y z
N MET A 1 18.73 34.68 -64.89
CA MET A 1 18.13 34.50 -66.23
C MET A 1 17.41 33.15 -66.20
N ALA A 2 16.07 33.18 -66.35
CA ALA A 2 15.06 32.10 -66.46
C ALA A 2 15.00 31.05 -65.31
N GLU A 3 13.98 30.99 -64.43
CA GLU A 3 12.51 30.76 -64.54
C GLU A 3 12.04 29.32 -64.81
N SER A 4 10.94 28.99 -64.09
CA SER A 4 9.94 27.94 -64.33
C SER A 4 10.25 26.55 -63.72
N GLY A 5 9.43 25.94 -62.86
CA GLY A 5 7.99 26.09 -62.61
C GLY A 5 7.28 24.76 -62.92
N GLY A 6 6.69 24.09 -61.92
CA GLY A 6 5.96 22.84 -62.17
C GLY A 6 5.33 22.20 -60.93
N ARG A 7 4.01 22.32 -60.81
CA ARG A 7 3.15 21.95 -59.68
C ARG A 7 2.75 20.46 -59.67
N LEU A 8 2.55 19.95 -58.45
CA LEU A 8 1.49 19.04 -57.95
C LEU A 8 1.05 17.83 -58.79
N ARG A 9 1.17 16.64 -58.19
CA ARG A 9 0.07 15.65 -58.16
C ARG A 9 -0.04 14.97 -56.79
N ARG A 10 -1.23 15.11 -56.19
CA ARG A 10 -1.77 14.37 -55.04
C ARG A 10 -2.77 13.35 -55.57
N VAL A 11 -2.66 12.07 -55.21
CA VAL A 11 -3.70 11.01 -55.22
C VAL A 11 -3.23 9.97 -54.18
N VAL A 12 -3.76 9.84 -52.95
CA VAL A 12 -5.08 9.40 -52.42
C VAL A 12 -5.05 7.96 -51.89
N ARG A 13 -5.43 7.85 -50.59
CA ARG A 13 -6.11 6.76 -49.86
C ARG A 13 -5.57 5.33 -49.87
N GLY A 14 -5.50 4.75 -48.67
CA GLY A 14 -5.92 3.35 -48.50
C GLY A 14 -5.48 2.67 -47.20
N ALA A 15 -6.36 2.74 -46.20
CA ALA A 15 -6.59 1.72 -45.18
C ALA A 15 -5.46 1.32 -44.22
N SER A 16 -5.54 1.91 -43.03
CA SER A 16 -5.30 1.25 -41.74
C SER A 16 -5.86 -0.17 -41.71
N ARG A 17 -5.03 -1.16 -41.35
CA ARG A 17 -5.51 -2.42 -40.77
C ARG A 17 -4.86 -2.61 -39.42
N GLN A 18 -5.71 -2.40 -38.42
CA GLN A 18 -5.54 -2.78 -37.03
C GLN A 18 -5.31 -4.29 -36.96
N HIS A 19 -4.30 -4.71 -36.21
CA HIS A 19 -4.35 -5.95 -35.48
C HIS A 19 -3.99 -5.63 -34.02
N LEU A 20 -5.00 -5.12 -33.32
CA LEU A 20 -5.09 -5.17 -31.86
C LEU A 20 -5.19 -6.64 -31.48
N THR A 21 -4.11 -7.23 -31.00
CA THR A 21 -4.18 -8.39 -30.13
C THR A 21 -4.61 -7.92 -28.75
N LEU A 22 -5.93 -7.98 -28.53
CA LEU A 22 -6.56 -7.98 -27.22
C LEU A 22 -6.16 -9.27 -26.48
N ALA A 23 -5.43 -9.16 -25.38
CA ALA A 23 -5.42 -10.16 -24.32
C ALA A 23 -4.90 -9.51 -23.03
N GLY A 24 -5.73 -9.53 -21.97
CA GLY A 24 -5.30 -9.27 -20.60
C GLY A 24 -5.54 -7.86 -20.07
N SER A 25 -6.75 -7.33 -20.17
CA SER A 25 -7.17 -6.21 -19.33
C SER A 25 -7.44 -6.72 -17.91
N ALA A 26 -6.44 -6.65 -17.02
CA ALA A 26 -6.66 -6.60 -15.58
C ALA A 26 -7.22 -5.19 -15.27
N ALA A 27 -8.52 -5.13 -15.00
CA ALA A 27 -9.17 -3.91 -14.59
C ALA A 27 -8.84 -3.67 -13.11
N GLY A 28 -7.79 -2.90 -12.83
CA GLY A 28 -7.60 -2.29 -11.52
C GLY A 28 -8.69 -1.24 -11.31
N ALA A 29 -9.52 -1.41 -10.28
CA ALA A 29 -10.48 -0.39 -9.89
C ALA A 29 -9.72 0.76 -9.21
N VAL A 30 -9.76 1.96 -9.79
CA VAL A 30 -9.25 3.17 -9.13
C VAL A 30 -10.38 3.75 -8.28
N ALA A 31 -10.35 3.50 -6.96
CA ALA A 31 -11.26 4.14 -6.02
C ALA A 31 -10.78 5.57 -5.72
N LEU A 32 -11.21 6.55 -6.52
CA LEU A 32 -10.96 7.98 -6.29
C LEU A 32 -12.04 8.56 -5.37
N THR A 33 -11.82 8.54 -4.05
CA THR A 33 -12.69 9.18 -3.05
C THR A 33 -12.23 10.61 -2.78
N VAL A 34 -12.89 11.59 -3.44
CA VAL A 34 -12.74 13.01 -3.07
C VAL A 34 -13.61 13.32 -1.85
N LEU A 35 -13.00 13.37 -0.66
CA LEU A 35 -13.68 13.76 0.58
C LEU A 35 -13.90 15.29 0.61
N VAL A 36 -15.12 15.73 0.29
CA VAL A 36 -15.60 17.08 0.63
C VAL A 36 -16.18 17.01 2.05
N ALA A 37 -15.35 17.25 3.06
CA ALA A 37 -15.77 17.24 4.46
C ALA A 37 -16.53 18.55 4.81
N GLY A 38 -17.83 18.43 5.06
CA GLY A 38 -18.62 19.40 5.79
C GLY A 38 -19.21 18.74 7.04
N GLY A 39 -18.94 19.32 8.22
CA GLY A 39 -19.60 18.99 9.49
C GLY A 39 -18.75 18.14 10.44
N PHE A 40 -18.33 18.75 11.55
CA PHE A 40 -17.56 18.16 12.64
C PHE A 40 -18.39 17.16 13.45
N ASP A 41 -18.01 15.87 13.43
CA ASP A 41 -18.02 14.99 14.60
C ASP A 41 -16.84 13.99 14.47
N PRO A 42 -15.71 14.21 15.16
CA PRO A 42 -14.44 13.53 14.87
C PRO A 42 -14.31 12.11 15.47
N THR A 43 -15.34 11.55 16.08
CA THR A 43 -15.19 10.37 16.95
C THR A 43 -15.92 9.09 16.54
N GLU A 44 -16.77 9.12 15.52
CA GLU A 44 -17.43 7.89 15.06
C GLU A 44 -17.51 7.85 13.53
N LYS A 45 -16.39 7.52 12.88
CA LYS A 45 -16.50 6.86 11.58
C LYS A 45 -17.10 5.47 11.84
N THR A 46 -18.40 5.35 11.63
CA THR A 46 -19.09 4.06 11.72
C THR A 46 -18.52 3.12 10.65
N ALA A 47 -18.49 1.81 10.91
CA ALA A 47 -17.99 0.78 9.97
C ALA A 47 -18.57 0.86 8.54
N ALA A 48 -19.66 1.62 8.33
CA ALA A 48 -20.24 1.94 7.04
C ALA A 48 -19.38 2.85 6.13
N GLU A 49 -18.32 3.51 6.65
CA GLU A 49 -17.44 4.39 5.87
C GLU A 49 -16.10 3.77 5.45
N VAL A 50 -15.77 2.57 5.93
CA VAL A 50 -14.54 1.87 5.52
C VAL A 50 -14.81 1.13 4.21
N ALA A 51 -14.07 1.48 3.16
CA ALA A 51 -14.21 0.83 1.86
C ALA A 51 -13.75 -0.64 1.93
N PRO A 52 -14.38 -1.55 1.17
CA PRO A 52 -13.83 -2.89 1.02
C PRO A 52 -12.47 -2.83 0.32
N LEU A 53 -11.56 -3.69 0.74
CA LEU A 53 -10.24 -3.87 0.14
C LEU A 53 -10.12 -5.30 -0.39
N ALA A 54 -9.53 -5.46 -1.57
CA ALA A 54 -9.18 -6.74 -2.17
C ALA A 54 -7.75 -6.71 -2.73
N GLU A 55 -7.22 -7.90 -3.01
CA GLU A 55 -5.97 -8.03 -3.77
C GLU A 55 -6.08 -7.35 -5.14
N GLY A 56 -5.03 -6.62 -5.50
CA GLY A 56 -4.94 -5.78 -6.69
C GLY A 56 -5.53 -4.38 -6.54
N ASP A 57 -6.20 -4.06 -5.43
CA ASP A 57 -6.77 -2.73 -5.21
C ASP A 57 -5.67 -1.69 -4.97
N THR A 58 -5.89 -0.50 -5.53
CA THR A 58 -5.03 0.67 -5.36
C THR A 58 -5.78 1.75 -4.58
N VAL A 59 -5.20 2.19 -3.47
CA VAL A 59 -5.82 3.09 -2.51
C VAL A 59 -4.89 4.28 -2.23
N ASP A 60 -5.43 5.49 -2.31
CA ASP A 60 -4.76 6.71 -1.83
C ASP A 60 -4.99 6.83 -0.32
N VAL A 61 -3.92 6.67 0.45
CA VAL A 61 -3.93 6.77 1.92
C VAL A 61 -3.52 8.16 2.41
N GLY A 62 -3.34 9.14 1.52
CA GLY A 62 -2.84 10.46 1.87
C GLY A 62 -1.40 10.63 1.43
N PRO A 63 -0.38 10.28 2.25
CA PRO A 63 1.03 10.38 1.88
C PRO A 63 1.45 9.41 0.77
N PHE A 64 0.67 8.35 0.53
CA PHE A 64 1.01 7.30 -0.42
C PHE A 64 -0.18 6.86 -1.28
N ILE A 65 0.13 6.39 -2.47
CA ILE A 65 -0.74 5.49 -3.25
C ILE A 65 -0.20 4.09 -3.01
N VAL A 66 -1.04 3.19 -2.50
CA VAL A 66 -0.67 1.82 -2.15
C VAL A 66 -1.50 0.85 -2.97
N THR A 67 -0.84 -0.02 -3.71
CA THR A 67 -1.45 -1.15 -4.42
C THR A 67 -1.14 -2.44 -3.68
N ILE A 68 -2.16 -3.09 -3.14
CA ILE A 68 -2.00 -4.35 -2.40
C ILE A 68 -1.95 -5.50 -3.40
N GLU A 69 -0.90 -6.32 -3.37
CA GLU A 69 -0.76 -7.41 -4.33
C GLU A 69 -1.16 -8.75 -3.74
N ARG A 70 -0.62 -9.09 -2.57
CA ARG A 70 -0.84 -10.37 -1.90
C ARG A 70 -0.29 -10.38 -0.48
N MET A 71 -0.74 -11.33 0.32
CA MET A 71 -0.18 -11.63 1.63
C MET A 71 0.43 -13.04 1.68
N ARG A 72 1.55 -13.18 2.38
CA ARG A 72 2.25 -14.46 2.51
C ARG A 72 2.98 -14.59 3.84
N VAL A 73 3.23 -15.83 4.23
CA VAL A 73 4.22 -16.17 5.25
C VAL A 73 5.60 -16.21 4.58
N VAL A 74 6.61 -15.75 5.30
CA VAL A 74 8.02 -15.79 4.92
C VAL A 74 8.79 -16.40 6.07
N ASP A 75 9.59 -17.43 5.78
CA ASP A 75 10.35 -18.14 6.80
C ASP A 75 11.58 -17.33 7.25
N GLU A 76 12.22 -16.60 6.33
CA GLU A 76 13.42 -15.81 6.62
C GLU A 76 13.41 -14.50 5.83
N LEU A 77 13.71 -13.40 6.51
CA LEU A 77 13.99 -12.12 5.87
C LEU A 77 15.26 -11.53 6.53
N PRO A 78 16.41 -11.52 5.83
CA PRO A 78 17.68 -11.08 6.40
C PRO A 78 17.58 -9.67 6.99
N GLY A 79 17.83 -9.54 8.30
CA GLY A 79 17.74 -8.27 9.04
C GLY A 79 16.40 -7.98 9.72
N VAL A 80 15.40 -8.85 9.57
CA VAL A 80 14.11 -8.80 10.29
C VAL A 80 13.92 -10.04 11.15
N SER A 81 13.87 -11.21 10.52
CA SER A 81 13.85 -12.49 11.22
C SER A 81 15.00 -13.34 10.71
N GLU A 82 15.91 -13.70 11.62
CA GLU A 82 17.05 -14.57 11.35
C GLU A 82 16.66 -16.07 11.36
N GLY A 83 15.36 -16.39 11.22
CA GLY A 83 14.87 -17.77 11.15
C GLY A 83 14.97 -18.50 12.49
N ASP A 84 14.68 -17.83 13.61
CA ASP A 84 14.52 -18.56 14.86
C ASP A 84 13.19 -19.34 14.86
N ASP A 85 13.18 -20.53 15.47
CA ASP A 85 11.99 -21.38 15.53
C ASP A 85 10.85 -20.78 16.38
N GLU A 86 11.02 -19.55 16.90
CA GLU A 86 10.10 -18.85 17.78
C GLU A 86 9.25 -17.79 17.06
N THR A 87 9.74 -17.27 15.93
CA THR A 87 9.08 -16.22 15.15
C THR A 87 8.93 -16.64 13.69
N ARG A 88 7.85 -16.16 13.07
CA ARG A 88 7.63 -16.22 11.63
C ARG A 88 7.29 -14.83 11.12
N VAL A 89 7.55 -14.57 9.85
CA VAL A 89 7.24 -13.27 9.25
C VAL A 89 5.99 -13.36 8.40
N LEU A 90 5.05 -12.45 8.64
CA LEU A 90 3.95 -12.16 7.73
C LEU A 90 4.37 -11.00 6.84
N ALA A 91 4.18 -11.12 5.53
CA ALA A 91 4.52 -10.08 4.58
C ALA A 91 3.34 -9.77 3.66
N VAL A 92 2.99 -8.48 3.56
CA VAL A 92 2.15 -7.95 2.50
C VAL A 92 3.06 -7.39 1.41
N VAL A 93 2.94 -7.93 0.20
CA VAL A 93 3.60 -7.38 -0.98
C VAL A 93 2.72 -6.29 -1.55
N ALA A 94 3.30 -5.11 -1.75
CA ALA A 94 2.60 -3.96 -2.27
C ALA A 94 3.49 -3.13 -3.19
N THR A 95 2.87 -2.43 -4.13
CA THR A 95 3.50 -1.32 -4.85
C THR A 95 3.12 -0.01 -4.17
N VAL A 96 4.10 0.88 -3.94
CA VAL A 96 3.91 2.13 -3.22
C VAL A 96 4.53 3.31 -3.97
N GLU A 97 3.79 4.41 -4.07
CA GLU A 97 4.27 5.71 -4.56
C GLU A 97 3.97 6.81 -3.54
N ALA A 98 4.92 7.71 -3.29
CA ALA A 98 4.68 8.90 -2.47
C ALA A 98 3.83 9.94 -3.21
N THR A 99 2.80 10.47 -2.55
CA THR A 99 2.00 11.57 -3.10
C THR A 99 2.72 12.91 -2.94
N GLY A 100 2.44 13.81 -3.88
CA GLY A 100 2.88 15.20 -3.83
C GLY A 100 4.30 15.41 -4.38
N THR A 101 5.06 16.30 -3.73
CA THR A 101 6.36 16.80 -4.24
C THR A 101 7.49 16.76 -3.23
N LYS A 102 7.22 16.25 -2.02
CA LYS A 102 8.21 16.11 -0.94
C LYS A 102 8.43 14.63 -0.66
N THR A 103 9.66 14.28 -0.29
CA THR A 103 9.97 12.97 0.28
C THR A 103 9.06 12.67 1.46
N GLN A 104 8.46 11.48 1.46
CA GLN A 104 7.71 10.95 2.59
C GLN A 104 8.57 9.93 3.36
N TYR A 105 8.24 9.69 4.62
CA TYR A 105 9.03 8.82 5.50
C TYR A 105 8.42 7.42 5.61
N GLY A 106 9.27 6.40 5.71
CA GLY A 106 8.88 4.99 5.83
C GLY A 106 8.00 4.70 7.03
N TYR A 107 8.22 5.37 8.16
CA TYR A 107 7.38 5.17 9.35
C TYR A 107 5.90 5.51 9.09
N LEU A 108 5.60 6.51 8.26
CA LEU A 108 4.21 6.83 7.89
C LEU A 108 3.59 5.73 7.03
N LEU A 109 4.40 5.09 6.16
CA LEU A 109 3.93 3.97 5.35
C LEU A 109 3.58 2.78 6.24
N ASN A 110 4.45 2.49 7.21
CA ASN A 110 4.22 1.45 8.21
C ASN A 110 2.94 1.70 9.02
N GLU A 111 2.68 2.96 9.42
CA GLU A 111 1.44 3.36 10.11
C GLU A 111 0.20 3.32 9.22
N SER A 112 0.36 3.42 7.90
CA SER A 112 -0.73 3.42 6.92
C SER A 112 -1.26 2.03 6.60
N VAL A 113 -0.54 0.96 6.98
CA VAL A 113 -0.88 -0.43 6.66
C VAL A 113 -0.84 -1.25 7.93
N THR A 114 -1.99 -1.72 8.39
CA THR A 114 -2.12 -2.40 9.69
C THR A 114 -2.87 -3.72 9.56
N LEU A 115 -2.57 -4.67 10.46
CA LEU A 115 -3.31 -5.92 10.62
C LEU A 115 -4.30 -5.81 11.77
N ASP A 116 -5.51 -6.32 11.56
CA ASP A 116 -6.56 -6.36 12.57
C ASP A 116 -6.78 -7.80 13.06
N GLY A 117 -6.81 -7.98 14.39
CA GLY A 117 -7.13 -9.25 15.03
C GLY A 117 -6.19 -10.43 14.75
N MET A 118 -4.97 -10.20 14.25
CA MET A 118 -4.05 -11.26 13.86
C MET A 118 -3.46 -12.01 15.06
N PRO A 119 -3.71 -13.32 15.22
CA PRO A 119 -3.17 -14.09 16.35
C PRO A 119 -1.65 -14.15 16.33
N GLY A 120 -1.01 -13.98 17.49
CA GLY A 120 0.45 -14.14 17.62
C GLY A 120 1.28 -12.99 17.09
N VAL A 121 0.69 -11.99 16.44
CA VAL A 121 1.40 -10.75 16.09
C VAL A 121 1.44 -9.86 17.34
N PRO A 122 2.63 -9.60 17.92
CA PRO A 122 2.73 -8.80 19.11
C PRO A 122 2.38 -7.36 18.77
N SER A 123 1.36 -6.84 19.44
CA SER A 123 1.26 -5.39 19.56
C SER A 123 2.38 -4.92 20.49
N TYR A 124 3.26 -4.04 20.04
CA TYR A 124 4.28 -3.45 20.92
C TYR A 124 3.61 -2.82 22.15
N GLU A 125 3.74 -3.48 23.31
CA GLU A 125 3.15 -3.02 24.56
C GLU A 125 4.02 -1.91 25.13
N VAL A 126 3.54 -0.67 25.06
CA VAL A 126 4.15 0.43 25.80
C VAL A 126 3.90 0.18 27.29
N PRO A 127 4.95 0.11 28.14
CA PRO A 127 4.78 -0.13 29.57
C PRO A 127 3.81 0.86 30.21
N GLY A 128 2.75 0.34 30.84
CA GLY A 128 1.72 1.14 31.50
C GLY A 128 0.51 1.51 30.64
N ARG A 129 0.45 1.06 29.39
CA ARG A 129 -0.75 1.15 28.54
C ARG A 129 -1.40 -0.22 28.42
N THR A 130 -2.65 -0.35 28.88
CA THR A 130 -3.48 -1.49 28.50
C THR A 130 -3.98 -1.24 27.08
N ARG A 131 -3.63 -2.10 26.12
CA ARG A 131 -4.10 -1.98 24.74
C ARG A 131 -5.60 -2.22 24.67
N ASP A 132 -6.26 -1.51 23.76
CA ASP A 132 -7.61 -1.86 23.35
C ASP A 132 -7.54 -3.14 22.51
N PRO A 133 -8.29 -4.21 22.83
CA PRO A 133 -8.34 -5.41 22.00
C PRO A 133 -8.77 -5.16 20.55
N GLU A 134 -9.37 -3.99 20.26
CA GLU A 134 -9.76 -3.57 18.90
C GLU A 134 -8.70 -2.73 18.17
N GLU A 135 -7.54 -2.46 18.80
CA GLU A 135 -6.46 -1.70 18.16
C GLU A 135 -5.73 -2.58 17.11
N THR A 136 -5.53 -2.04 15.91
CA THR A 136 -4.80 -2.69 14.81
C THR A 136 -3.28 -2.59 14.96
N VAL A 137 -2.50 -3.50 14.39
CA VAL A 137 -1.03 -3.53 14.50
C VAL A 137 -0.39 -3.05 13.20
N SER A 138 0.34 -1.93 13.25
CA SER A 138 1.11 -1.39 12.13
C SER A 138 2.24 -2.33 11.69
N ALA A 139 2.62 -2.27 10.42
CA ALA A 139 3.82 -2.98 9.95
C ALA A 139 5.06 -2.52 10.73
N GLU A 140 5.96 -3.43 11.01
CA GLU A 140 7.21 -3.13 11.72
C GLU A 140 8.24 -2.48 10.79
N GLY A 141 8.18 -2.83 9.51
CA GLY A 141 9.06 -2.29 8.48
C GLY A 141 8.50 -2.50 7.08
N ALA A 142 9.01 -1.69 6.15
CA ALA A 142 8.82 -1.86 4.72
C ALA A 142 10.19 -2.12 4.07
N TYR A 143 10.30 -3.20 3.31
CA TYR A 143 11.54 -3.65 2.69
C TYR A 143 11.41 -3.62 1.18
N VAL A 144 12.36 -3.00 0.48
CA VAL A 144 12.37 -2.94 -0.98
C VAL A 144 12.62 -4.34 -1.53
N MET A 145 11.71 -4.86 -2.35
CA MET A 145 11.79 -6.23 -2.87
C MET A 145 13.01 -6.46 -3.77
N ALA A 146 13.50 -5.41 -4.43
CA ALA A 146 14.63 -5.50 -5.36
C ALA A 146 15.98 -5.81 -4.68
N ASP A 147 16.19 -5.35 -3.44
CA ASP A 147 17.49 -5.45 -2.76
C ASP A 147 17.42 -5.75 -1.25
N GLY A 148 16.21 -5.87 -0.69
CA GLY A 148 15.99 -6.16 0.73
C GLY A 148 16.32 -5.01 1.68
N SER A 149 16.57 -3.80 1.18
CA SER A 149 16.86 -2.65 2.03
C SER A 149 15.60 -2.10 2.70
N VAL A 150 15.75 -1.53 3.90
CA VAL A 150 14.66 -0.82 4.59
C VAL A 150 14.30 0.45 3.81
N LEU A 151 13.02 0.63 3.53
CA LEU A 151 12.49 1.81 2.84
C LEU A 151 12.19 2.93 3.84
N ASP A 152 13.22 3.67 4.26
CA ASP A 152 13.06 4.79 5.21
C ASP A 152 12.57 6.09 4.57
N ALA A 153 12.73 6.24 3.25
CA ALA A 153 12.40 7.46 2.53
C ALA A 153 11.84 7.16 1.14
N ILE A 154 10.63 7.64 0.87
CA ILE A 154 9.92 7.44 -0.39
C ILE A 154 9.94 8.75 -1.17
N GLN A 155 10.64 8.76 -2.31
CA GLN A 155 10.72 9.92 -3.19
C GLN A 155 9.49 9.99 -4.11
N PRO A 156 8.89 11.18 -4.31
CA PRO A 156 7.78 11.36 -5.26
C PRO A 156 8.17 11.00 -6.69
N GLY A 157 7.22 10.39 -7.41
CA GLY A 157 7.39 10.00 -8.81
C GLY A 157 8.25 8.75 -9.03
N LEU A 158 8.53 8.00 -7.95
CA LEU A 158 9.13 6.67 -8.01
C LEU A 158 8.17 5.67 -7.36
N GLU A 159 7.95 4.56 -8.07
CA GLU A 159 7.23 3.40 -7.55
C GLU A 159 8.22 2.44 -6.90
N TYR A 160 7.83 1.89 -5.75
CA TYR A 160 8.60 0.91 -4.99
C TYR A 160 7.75 -0.35 -4.80
N GLU A 161 8.28 -1.50 -5.21
CA GLU A 161 7.73 -2.79 -4.79
C GLU A 161 8.31 -3.14 -3.43
N VAL A 162 7.45 -3.32 -2.43
CA VAL A 162 7.84 -3.50 -1.03
C VAL A 162 7.17 -4.70 -0.39
N ALA A 163 7.86 -5.29 0.59
CA ALA A 163 7.26 -6.16 1.58
C ALA A 163 7.08 -5.37 2.88
N LEU A 164 5.82 -5.14 3.28
CA LEU A 164 5.49 -4.67 4.62
C LEU A 164 5.36 -5.89 5.54
N VAL A 165 6.05 -5.86 6.68
CA VAL A 165 6.23 -7.07 7.50
C VAL A 165 5.74 -6.91 8.93
N TRP A 166 5.32 -8.04 9.50
CA TRP A 166 4.99 -8.21 10.91
C TRP A 166 5.65 -9.49 11.42
N GLU A 167 6.22 -9.45 12.61
CA GLU A 167 6.60 -10.66 13.33
C GLU A 167 5.34 -11.33 13.92
N GLN A 168 5.29 -12.65 13.84
CA GLN A 168 4.24 -13.47 14.44
C GLN A 168 4.89 -14.60 15.23
N ASP A 169 4.36 -14.90 16.43
CA ASP A 169 4.77 -16.08 17.20
C ASP A 169 4.58 -17.36 16.36
N ALA A 170 5.66 -18.14 16.18
CA ALA A 170 5.64 -19.39 15.44
C ALA A 170 4.77 -20.48 16.10
N ARG A 171 4.33 -20.27 17.35
CA ARG A 171 3.38 -21.15 18.06
C ARG A 171 1.92 -20.82 17.77
N ALA A 172 1.63 -19.63 17.24
CA ALA A 172 0.28 -19.26 16.80
C ALA A 172 -0.04 -19.92 15.46
N ASP A 173 -1.28 -20.32 15.25
CA ASP A 173 -1.73 -20.86 13.95
C ASP A 173 -1.68 -19.76 12.88
N VAL A 174 -1.20 -20.10 11.68
CA VAL A 174 -1.32 -19.22 10.51
C VAL A 174 -2.76 -19.27 10.03
N PRO A 175 -3.50 -18.16 10.06
CA PRO A 175 -4.86 -18.16 9.55
C PRO A 175 -4.84 -18.20 8.02
N ALA A 176 -5.86 -18.81 7.41
CA ALA A 176 -6.00 -18.85 5.95
C ALA A 176 -6.23 -17.45 5.35
N GLU A 177 -6.75 -16.53 6.15
CA GLU A 177 -7.05 -15.15 5.78
C GLU A 177 -6.58 -14.21 6.89
N ALA A 178 -6.13 -13.02 6.50
CA ALA A 178 -5.74 -11.96 7.42
C ALA A 178 -6.45 -10.66 7.05
N ARG A 179 -6.97 -9.96 8.06
CA ARG A 179 -7.67 -8.70 7.86
C ARG A 179 -6.68 -7.55 7.79
N LEU A 180 -6.47 -7.04 6.58
CA LEU A 180 -5.65 -5.86 6.33
C LEU A 180 -6.53 -4.61 6.42
N VAL A 181 -6.01 -3.57 7.07
CA VAL A 181 -6.63 -2.26 7.21
C VAL A 181 -5.67 -1.20 6.68
N LEU A 182 -6.15 -0.38 5.74
CA LEU A 182 -5.44 0.80 5.28
C LEU A 182 -5.91 2.04 6.04
N VAL A 183 -4.95 2.72 6.64
CA VAL A 183 -5.15 3.92 7.44
C VAL A 183 -4.79 5.13 6.61
N GLY A 184 -5.78 5.99 6.39
CA GLY A 184 -5.61 7.25 5.66
C GLY A 184 -5.18 8.38 6.58
N HIS A 185 -4.41 9.32 6.04
CA HIS A 185 -3.97 10.54 6.72
C HIS A 185 -4.40 11.78 5.93
N THR A 186 -4.65 12.87 6.65
CA THR A 186 -5.00 14.18 6.08
C THR A 186 -3.83 15.14 6.21
N LEU A 187 -3.41 15.74 5.10
CA LEU A 187 -2.40 16.80 5.12
C LEU A 187 -3.03 18.08 5.69
N ARG A 188 -2.51 18.56 6.81
CA ARG A 188 -2.92 19.84 7.39
C ARG A 188 -1.78 20.51 8.12
N GLN A 189 -1.94 21.81 8.34
CA GLN A 189 -0.99 22.56 9.14
C GLN A 189 -1.12 22.20 10.63
N SER A 190 -0.01 21.82 11.24
CA SER A 190 0.11 21.63 12.68
C SER A 190 -0.18 22.93 13.43
N SER A 191 -0.97 22.86 14.50
CA SER A 191 -1.30 24.03 15.34
C SER A 191 -0.18 24.43 16.28
N ILE A 192 0.83 23.58 16.45
CA ILE A 192 1.94 23.79 17.39
C ILE A 192 3.08 24.58 16.73
N ASP A 193 3.49 24.17 15.54
CA ASP A 193 4.67 24.73 14.85
C ASP A 193 4.39 25.24 13.43
N HIS A 194 3.13 25.17 12.98
CA HIS A 194 2.67 25.62 11.66
C HIS A 194 3.34 24.92 10.47
N THR A 195 3.89 23.72 10.67
CA THR A 195 4.38 22.89 9.58
C THR A 195 3.23 22.07 8.96
N ASP A 196 3.31 21.76 7.66
CA ASP A 196 2.34 20.87 7.02
C ASP A 196 2.71 19.42 7.32
N GLU A 197 1.81 18.69 7.98
CA GLU A 197 2.02 17.32 8.43
C GLU A 197 0.83 16.43 8.02
N TRP A 198 1.11 15.14 7.81
CA TRP A 198 0.09 14.11 7.64
C TRP A 198 -0.44 13.70 9.01
N LEU A 199 -1.70 14.03 9.28
CA LEU A 199 -2.33 13.87 10.59
C LEU A 199 -3.66 13.14 10.47
N ASP A 200 -4.34 12.95 11.60
CA ASP A 200 -5.68 12.36 11.69
C ASP A 200 -5.76 10.95 11.07
N PRO A 201 -4.98 9.98 11.56
CA PRO A 201 -5.01 8.60 11.07
C PRO A 201 -6.42 8.02 11.28
N LEU A 202 -7.04 7.56 10.20
CA LEU A 202 -8.35 6.92 10.22
C LEU A 202 -8.40 5.73 9.25
N PRO A 203 -9.00 4.59 9.62
CA PRO A 203 -9.28 3.51 8.67
C PRO A 203 -10.10 4.03 7.48
N ILE A 204 -9.65 3.74 6.27
CA ILE A 204 -10.35 4.13 5.03
C ILE A 204 -10.67 2.95 4.13
N ALA A 205 -9.91 1.85 4.21
CA ALA A 205 -10.20 0.61 3.52
C ALA A 205 -9.83 -0.59 4.39
N ALA A 206 -10.56 -1.69 4.28
CA ALA A 206 -10.27 -2.93 4.98
C ALA A 206 -10.78 -4.15 4.23
N GLY A 207 -10.08 -5.27 4.34
CA GLY A 207 -10.43 -6.50 3.66
C GLY A 207 -9.64 -7.69 4.15
N ASP A 208 -10.21 -8.88 3.95
CA ASP A 208 -9.59 -10.14 4.31
C ASP A 208 -8.80 -10.65 3.10
N LEU A 209 -7.48 -10.79 3.25
CA LEU A 209 -6.57 -11.25 2.20
C LEU A 209 -6.18 -12.71 2.46
N ALA A 210 -6.05 -13.50 1.40
CA ALA A 210 -5.59 -14.87 1.53
C ALA A 210 -4.12 -14.88 1.97
N VAL A 211 -3.80 -15.68 2.98
CA VAL A 211 -2.42 -15.87 3.44
C VAL A 211 -1.85 -17.11 2.77
N SER A 212 -0.90 -16.90 1.88
CA SER A 212 -0.18 -18.00 1.24
C SER A 212 1.01 -18.47 2.08
N GLU A 213 1.19 -19.78 2.20
CA GLU A 213 2.41 -20.37 2.75
C GLU A 213 3.60 -20.16 1.78
N PRO A 214 4.85 -20.14 2.28
CA PRO A 214 6.02 -20.14 1.42
C PRO A 214 5.97 -21.33 0.46
N GLU A 215 6.20 -21.09 -0.84
CA GLU A 215 6.41 -22.17 -1.80
C GLU A 215 7.68 -22.92 -1.38
N GLY A 216 7.52 -24.11 -0.80
CA GLY A 216 8.65 -24.95 -0.47
C GLY A 216 9.43 -25.28 -1.74
N ASP A 217 10.74 -24.99 -1.75
CA ASP A 217 11.65 -25.43 -2.79
C ASP A 217 11.51 -26.96 -2.96
N SER A 218 10.88 -27.36 -4.07
CA SER A 218 10.60 -28.74 -4.44
C SER A 218 11.77 -29.36 -5.21
#